data_AF-A0A529ZJQ5-F1
#
_entry.id   AF-A0A529ZJQ5-F1
#
_cell.length_a   1.000
_cell.length_b   1.000
_cell.length_c   1.000
_cell.angle_alpha   90.00
_cell.angle_beta   90.00
_cell.angle_gamma   90.00
#
_symmetry.space_group_name_H-M   'P 1'
#
loop_
_entity.id
_entity.type
_entity.pdbx_description
1 polymer ?
#
loop_
_entity_poly.entity_id
_entity_poly.type
_entity_poly.pdbx_seq_one_letter_code
_entity_poly.pdbx_strand_id
1 'polypeptide(L)'
;VDVSRLTSDIQEADGGALLIGASMKNSALAAQPLIRERYPMLSRALLAGASAQIRNMATVGGNIMQRTRCAYFYDVDGARCNKRQPGGGCDAIGGFNRYHAILGASNDCVATHPSDMCVALAALSAVVHLAGPAGERTVPLAEFHALPGASPQIESVLQPGEMITAVELPPATPAMVNSEYRKLRDRSSYA
;
A
#
# COMPACT_ATOMS: atom_id res chain seq x y z
N VAL A 1 0.30 5.59 20.12
CA VAL A 1 -1.17 5.50 20.00
C VAL A 1 -1.50 4.13 19.44
N ASP A 2 -2.22 3.30 20.18
CA ASP A 2 -2.73 2.04 19.64
C ASP A 2 -4.03 2.30 18.86
N VAL A 3 -4.05 1.87 17.60
CA VAL A 3 -5.16 2.07 16.66
C VAL A 3 -5.86 0.76 16.33
N SER A 4 -5.56 -0.32 17.06
CA SER A 4 -6.14 -1.65 16.87
C SER A 4 -7.66 -1.70 17.07
N ARG A 5 -8.24 -0.68 17.70
CA ARG A 5 -9.69 -0.54 17.96
C ARG A 5 -10.44 0.30 16.92
N LEU A 6 -9.78 0.77 15.87
CA LEU A 6 -10.48 1.36 14.72
C LEU A 6 -11.37 0.32 14.04
N THR A 7 -12.35 0.76 13.27
CA THR A 7 -13.28 -0.14 12.57
C THR A 7 -12.54 -1.14 11.68
N SER A 8 -12.94 -2.40 11.79
CA SER A 8 -12.54 -3.51 10.93
C SER A 8 -13.66 -3.97 10.00
N ASP A 9 -14.78 -3.25 9.97
CA ASP A 9 -15.98 -3.67 9.26
C ASP A 9 -15.92 -3.32 7.78
N ILE A 10 -16.76 -3.99 6.99
CA ILE A 10 -17.07 -3.58 5.63
C ILE A 10 -18.51 -3.09 5.64
N GLN A 11 -18.70 -1.87 5.16
CA GLN A 11 -20.02 -1.27 4.95
C GLN A 11 -20.27 -1.17 3.45
N GLU A 12 -21.47 -1.56 3.03
CA GLU A 12 -21.91 -1.34 1.65
C GLU A 12 -22.73 -0.05 1.63
N ALA A 13 -22.30 0.91 0.82
CA ALA A 13 -23.01 2.16 0.62
C ALA A 13 -24.11 1.99 -0.43
N ASP A 14 -25.06 2.93 -0.44
CA ASP A 14 -26.09 3.00 -1.46
C ASP A 14 -25.46 3.06 -2.86
N GLY A 15 -25.84 2.13 -3.73
CA GLY A 15 -25.24 1.98 -5.07
C GLY A 15 -24.12 0.95 -5.17
N GLY A 16 -23.75 0.26 -4.09
CA GLY A 16 -22.90 -0.93 -4.12
C GLY A 16 -21.39 -0.69 -3.98
N ALA A 17 -20.99 0.54 -3.63
CA ALA A 17 -19.63 0.85 -3.20
C ALA A 17 -19.35 0.23 -1.83
N LEU A 18 -18.10 -0.13 -1.55
CA LEU A 18 -17.71 -0.75 -0.28
C LEU A 18 -16.74 0.14 0.48
N LEU A 19 -17.05 0.42 1.73
CA LEU A 19 -16.14 1.08 2.67
C LEU A 19 -15.52 0.03 3.59
N ILE A 20 -14.20 -0.14 3.50
CA ILE A 20 -13.42 -1.15 4.21
C ILE A 20 -12.65 -0.46 5.34
N GLY A 21 -12.93 -0.82 6.59
CA GLY A 21 -12.25 -0.26 7.76
C GLY A 21 -10.73 -0.49 7.77
N ALA A 22 -9.96 0.52 8.15
CA ALA A 22 -8.50 0.49 8.09
C ALA A 22 -7.85 -0.56 9.00
N SER A 23 -8.52 -1.01 10.06
CA SER A 23 -8.00 -2.05 10.96
C SER A 23 -8.28 -3.48 10.48
N MET A 24 -9.09 -3.64 9.41
CA MET A 24 -9.41 -4.95 8.87
C MET A 24 -8.14 -5.71 8.52
N LYS A 25 -8.07 -6.97 8.94
CA LYS A 25 -6.90 -7.83 8.70
C LYS A 25 -6.83 -8.23 7.23
N ASN A 26 -5.62 -8.26 6.69
CA ASN A 26 -5.38 -8.67 5.30
C ASN A 26 -5.94 -10.06 5.00
N SER A 27 -5.81 -11.02 5.94
CA SER A 27 -6.38 -12.36 5.79
C SER A 27 -7.91 -12.36 5.79
N ALA A 28 -8.54 -11.56 6.67
CA ALA A 28 -9.99 -11.43 6.73
C ALA A 28 -10.54 -10.78 5.45
N LEU A 29 -9.90 -9.70 4.98
CA LEU A 29 -10.27 -9.04 3.74
C LEU A 29 -10.14 -9.96 2.53
N ALA A 30 -9.06 -10.73 2.45
CA ALA A 30 -8.86 -11.68 1.35
C ALA A 30 -9.89 -12.82 1.35
N ALA A 31 -10.38 -13.23 2.53
CA ALA A 31 -11.34 -14.32 2.70
C ALA A 31 -12.80 -13.88 2.52
N GLN A 32 -13.09 -12.58 2.56
CA GLN A 32 -14.44 -12.05 2.53
C GLN A 32 -15.17 -12.41 1.22
N PRO A 33 -16.32 -13.12 1.27
CA PRO A 33 -17.09 -13.50 0.08
C PRO A 33 -17.33 -12.33 -0.88
N LEU A 34 -17.73 -11.19 -0.35
CA LEU A 34 -18.03 -10.00 -1.15
C LEU A 34 -16.83 -9.52 -1.95
N ILE A 35 -15.63 -9.54 -1.36
CA ILE A 35 -14.38 -9.16 -2.03
C ILE A 35 -13.97 -10.21 -3.06
N ARG A 36 -14.16 -11.50 -2.77
CA ARG A 36 -13.82 -12.59 -3.70
C ARG A 36 -14.71 -12.59 -4.94
N GLU A 37 -15.97 -12.25 -4.78
CA GLU A 37 -16.96 -12.19 -5.86
C GLU A 37 -16.84 -10.91 -6.68
N ARG A 38 -16.71 -9.75 -6.01
CA ARG A 38 -16.76 -8.44 -6.68
C ARG A 38 -15.40 -7.87 -7.09
N TYR A 39 -14.33 -8.23 -6.36
CA TYR A 39 -12.97 -7.69 -6.57
C TYR A 39 -11.90 -8.80 -6.45
N PRO A 40 -11.97 -9.90 -7.22
CA PRO A 40 -11.08 -11.05 -7.06
C PRO A 40 -9.60 -10.69 -7.15
N MET A 41 -9.19 -9.70 -7.96
CA MET A 41 -7.79 -9.26 -8.00
C MET A 41 -7.26 -8.76 -6.65
N LEU A 42 -8.10 -8.14 -5.82
CA LEU A 42 -7.70 -7.65 -4.49
C LEU A 42 -7.43 -8.82 -3.55
N SER A 43 -8.34 -9.81 -3.52
CA SER A 43 -8.13 -11.04 -2.74
C SER A 43 -6.85 -11.75 -3.17
N ARG A 44 -6.61 -11.88 -4.48
CA ARG A 44 -5.40 -12.53 -5.02
C ARG A 44 -4.12 -11.75 -4.69
N ALA A 45 -4.15 -10.42 -4.79
CA ALA A 45 -3.01 -9.58 -4.42
C ALA A 45 -2.63 -9.74 -2.94
N LEU A 46 -3.63 -9.76 -2.05
CA LEU A 46 -3.42 -10.03 -0.63
C LEU A 46 -2.79 -11.40 -0.39
N LEU A 47 -3.29 -12.44 -1.05
CA LEU A 47 -2.80 -13.82 -0.87
C LEU A 47 -1.41 -14.06 -1.49
N ALA A 48 -1.04 -13.29 -2.53
CA ALA A 48 0.27 -13.38 -3.16
C ALA A 48 1.40 -12.79 -2.29
N GLY A 49 1.08 -11.87 -1.37
CA GLY A 49 2.03 -11.17 -0.52
C GLY A 49 2.25 -11.82 0.85
N ALA A 50 3.50 -11.80 1.32
CA ALA A 50 3.91 -12.22 2.68
C ALA A 50 3.53 -13.68 3.06
N SER A 51 3.57 -13.98 4.36
CA SER A 51 3.12 -15.25 4.96
C SER A 51 1.72 -15.12 5.55
N ALA A 52 1.07 -16.25 5.87
CA ALA A 52 -0.24 -16.25 6.50
C ALA A 52 -0.21 -15.55 7.88
N GLN A 53 0.85 -15.77 8.66
CA GLN A 53 1.05 -15.17 9.97
C GLN A 53 1.14 -13.65 9.87
N ILE A 54 1.89 -13.13 8.88
CA ILE A 54 1.98 -11.69 8.64
C ILE A 54 0.61 -11.15 8.21
N ARG A 55 -0.11 -11.83 7.31
CA ARG A 55 -1.45 -11.41 6.86
C ARG A 55 -2.50 -11.41 7.97
N ASN A 56 -2.37 -12.28 8.97
CA ASN A 56 -3.25 -12.30 10.13
C ASN A 56 -3.05 -11.10 11.06
N MET A 57 -1.85 -10.50 11.04
CA MET A 57 -1.53 -9.33 11.86
C MET A 57 -1.70 -8.01 11.10
N ALA A 58 -1.29 -7.98 9.84
CA ALA A 58 -1.30 -6.81 8.97
C ALA A 58 -2.73 -6.30 8.74
N THR A 59 -2.89 -4.98 8.81
CA THR A 59 -4.16 -4.28 8.56
C THR A 59 -4.13 -3.58 7.21
N VAL A 60 -5.30 -3.21 6.68
CA VAL A 60 -5.43 -2.42 5.45
C VAL A 60 -4.64 -1.11 5.54
N GLY A 61 -4.86 -0.30 6.59
CA GLY A 61 -4.14 0.97 6.76
C GLY A 61 -2.63 0.78 6.91
N GLY A 62 -2.20 -0.24 7.67
CA GLY A 62 -0.78 -0.54 7.84
C GLY A 62 -0.11 -1.06 6.56
N ASN A 63 -0.84 -1.79 5.72
CA ASN A 63 -0.33 -2.29 4.44
C ASN A 63 -0.14 -1.13 3.43
N ILE A 64 -1.04 -0.15 3.41
CA ILE A 64 -0.90 1.07 2.60
C ILE A 64 0.34 1.87 3.00
N MET A 65 0.66 1.89 4.29
CA MET A 65 1.77 2.67 4.86
C MET A 65 3.10 1.90 4.98
N GLN A 66 3.21 0.70 4.37
CA GLN A 66 4.45 -0.05 4.47
C GLN A 66 5.58 0.62 3.68
N ARG A 67 6.79 0.61 4.24
CA ARG A 67 7.96 1.23 3.60
C ARG A 67 8.67 0.29 2.64
N THR A 68 9.52 0.86 1.80
CA THR A 68 10.34 0.15 0.80
C THR A 68 11.18 -1.00 1.40
N ARG A 69 11.60 -1.95 0.57
CA ARG A 69 12.51 -3.06 0.91
C ARG A 69 13.94 -2.86 0.39
N CYS A 70 14.28 -1.64 -0.06
CA CYS A 70 15.65 -1.28 -0.45
C CYS A 70 16.65 -1.66 0.66
N ALA A 71 17.66 -2.47 0.34
CA ALA A 71 18.65 -2.92 1.33
C ALA A 71 19.44 -1.74 1.94
N TYR A 72 19.81 -0.76 1.11
CA TYR A 72 20.50 0.46 1.54
C TYR A 72 19.64 1.34 2.48
N PHE A 73 18.32 1.27 2.36
CA PHE A 73 17.42 1.98 3.28
C PHE A 73 17.44 1.36 4.68
N TYR A 74 17.62 0.04 4.79
CA TYR A 74 17.70 -0.67 6.07
C TYR A 74 19.11 -0.74 6.66
N ASP A 75 20.16 -0.66 5.84
CA ASP A 75 21.53 -0.54 6.32
C ASP A 75 21.79 0.89 6.81
N VAL A 76 21.63 1.09 8.12
CA VAL A 76 21.74 2.40 8.76
C VAL A 76 23.19 2.87 8.93
N ASP A 77 24.13 1.93 9.06
CA ASP A 77 25.53 2.20 9.40
C ASP A 77 26.42 2.29 8.16
N GLY A 78 26.13 1.48 7.13
CA GLY A 78 27.01 1.34 5.96
C GLY A 78 26.58 2.12 4.72
N ALA A 79 25.28 2.42 4.58
CA ALA A 79 24.73 2.92 3.31
C ALA A 79 24.30 4.38 3.36
N ARG A 80 24.51 5.10 2.26
CA ARG A 80 23.94 6.43 1.99
C ARG A 80 22.52 6.31 1.43
N CYS A 81 21.57 6.99 2.07
CA CYS A 81 20.16 6.93 1.68
C CYS A 81 19.40 8.25 1.93
N ASN A 82 19.10 8.99 0.86
CA ASN A 82 18.32 10.23 0.89
C ASN A 82 16.93 10.06 1.53
N LYS A 83 16.29 8.89 1.33
CA LYS A 83 14.97 8.57 1.90
C LYS A 83 15.00 8.44 3.44
N ARG A 84 16.18 8.12 4.01
CA ARG A 84 16.40 8.04 5.46
C ARG A 84 16.98 9.33 6.01
N GLN A 85 17.95 9.91 5.32
CA GLN A 85 18.65 11.14 5.69
C GLN A 85 18.77 12.03 4.44
N PRO A 86 17.95 13.09 4.32
CA PRO A 86 18.01 14.01 3.20
C PRO A 86 19.43 14.56 2.98
N GLY A 87 19.89 14.55 1.72
CA GLY A 87 21.24 14.96 1.34
C GLY A 87 22.33 13.92 1.55
N GLY A 88 22.00 12.73 2.08
CA GLY A 88 22.97 11.65 2.27
C GLY A 88 23.46 10.99 0.98
N GLY A 89 22.72 11.11 -0.12
CA GLY A 89 22.94 10.40 -1.39
C GLY A 89 22.15 9.10 -1.48
N CYS A 90 22.25 8.38 -2.60
CA CYS A 90 21.54 7.11 -2.82
C CYS A 90 22.48 6.05 -3.40
N ASP A 91 22.96 5.12 -2.55
CA ASP A 91 23.88 4.06 -3.01
C ASP A 91 23.22 3.00 -3.90
N ALA A 92 21.88 2.96 -3.94
CA ALA A 92 21.19 2.15 -4.93
C ALA A 92 21.43 2.66 -6.36
N ILE A 93 21.72 3.95 -6.54
CA ILE A 93 22.07 4.52 -7.85
C ILE A 93 23.53 4.20 -8.14
N GLY A 94 23.77 3.38 -9.17
CA GLY A 94 25.11 2.87 -9.51
C GLY A 94 25.56 1.66 -8.69
N GLY A 95 24.83 1.30 -7.63
CA GLY A 95 25.04 0.07 -6.85
C GLY A 95 24.15 -1.10 -7.27
N PHE A 96 23.81 -1.97 -6.33
CA PHE A 96 22.92 -3.10 -6.58
C PHE A 96 21.46 -2.64 -6.67
N ASN A 97 20.97 -2.49 -7.90
CA ASN A 97 19.66 -1.93 -8.19
C ASN A 97 18.65 -2.91 -8.80
N ARG A 98 18.92 -4.22 -8.79
CA ARG A 98 18.05 -5.26 -9.40
C ARG A 98 16.56 -5.16 -8.98
N TYR A 99 16.30 -4.77 -7.74
CA TYR A 99 14.94 -4.69 -7.16
C TYR A 99 14.33 -3.27 -7.14
N HIS A 100 14.97 -2.32 -7.81
CA HIS A 100 14.61 -0.91 -7.76
C HIS A 100 13.74 -0.48 -8.94
N ALA A 101 13.17 0.71 -8.84
CA ALA A 101 12.16 1.21 -9.76
C ALA A 101 12.76 1.54 -11.13
N ILE A 102 12.05 1.13 -12.18
CA ILE A 102 12.32 1.53 -13.57
C ILE A 102 11.44 2.71 -14.03
N LEU A 103 10.37 3.01 -13.29
CA LEU A 103 9.43 4.10 -13.56
C LEU A 103 9.22 4.92 -12.29
N GLY A 104 8.99 6.23 -12.45
CA GLY A 104 8.74 7.14 -11.32
C GLY A 104 9.93 7.34 -10.38
N ALA A 105 11.11 6.86 -10.75
CA ALA A 105 12.34 7.12 -10.02
C ALA A 105 12.83 8.57 -10.21
N SER A 106 13.79 8.97 -9.37
CA SER A 106 14.46 10.27 -9.43
C SER A 106 15.96 10.10 -9.25
N ASN A 107 16.71 11.20 -9.44
CA ASN A 107 18.15 11.23 -9.12
C ASN A 107 18.43 11.06 -7.62
N ASP A 108 17.43 11.23 -6.76
CA ASP A 108 17.59 11.15 -5.30
C ASP A 108 17.12 9.83 -4.70
N CYS A 109 16.25 9.08 -5.40
CA CYS A 109 15.80 7.78 -4.95
C CYS A 109 15.17 6.95 -6.07
N VAL A 110 15.52 5.66 -6.09
CA VAL A 110 15.01 4.63 -7.01
C VAL A 110 14.21 3.55 -6.29
N ALA A 111 13.76 3.79 -5.04
CA ALA A 111 13.05 2.79 -4.24
C ALA A 111 11.64 2.47 -4.78
N THR A 112 11.23 1.20 -4.67
CA THR A 112 9.87 0.75 -5.00
C THR A 112 8.97 0.73 -3.75
N HIS A 113 7.66 0.93 -3.95
CA HIS A 113 6.65 0.62 -2.93
C HIS A 113 6.30 -0.88 -3.02
N PRO A 114 6.41 -1.67 -1.94
CA PRO A 114 6.38 -3.13 -2.04
C PRO A 114 4.99 -3.75 -1.88
N SER A 115 3.94 -2.96 -1.70
CA SER A 115 2.59 -3.48 -1.44
C SER A 115 1.92 -4.05 -2.69
N ASP A 116 1.70 -5.35 -2.70
CA ASP A 116 0.83 -6.01 -3.69
C ASP A 116 -0.61 -5.48 -3.63
N MET A 117 -1.11 -5.22 -2.42
CA MET A 117 -2.47 -4.71 -2.19
C MET A 117 -2.66 -3.32 -2.80
N CYS A 118 -1.69 -2.42 -2.67
CA CYS A 118 -1.80 -1.07 -3.24
C CYS A 118 -1.88 -1.09 -4.77
N VAL A 119 -1.24 -2.05 -5.43
CA VAL A 119 -1.38 -2.22 -6.89
C VAL A 119 -2.82 -2.56 -7.26
N ALA A 120 -3.44 -3.51 -6.54
CA ALA A 120 -4.83 -3.86 -6.79
C ALA A 120 -5.79 -2.70 -6.47
N LEU A 121 -5.60 -2.04 -5.33
CA LEU A 121 -6.42 -0.90 -4.94
C LEU A 121 -6.30 0.27 -5.93
N ALA A 122 -5.11 0.55 -6.46
CA ALA A 122 -4.91 1.61 -7.45
C ALA A 122 -5.61 1.27 -8.77
N ALA A 123 -5.51 0.02 -9.23
CA ALA A 123 -6.23 -0.47 -10.42
C ALA A 123 -7.75 -0.42 -10.25
N LEU A 124 -8.25 -0.60 -9.03
CA LEU A 124 -9.67 -0.49 -8.68
C LEU A 124 -10.13 0.96 -8.43
N SER A 125 -9.27 1.96 -8.62
CA SER A 125 -9.56 3.38 -8.33
C SER A 125 -10.04 3.61 -6.89
N ALA A 126 -9.43 2.89 -5.94
CA ALA A 126 -9.80 3.00 -4.54
C ALA A 126 -9.55 4.40 -3.98
N VAL A 127 -10.37 4.81 -3.02
CA VAL A 127 -10.25 6.10 -2.32
C VAL A 127 -9.88 5.84 -0.86
N VAL A 128 -8.86 6.53 -0.36
CA VAL A 128 -8.41 6.46 1.02
C VAL A 128 -9.14 7.51 1.83
N HIS A 129 -9.80 7.09 2.91
CA HIS A 129 -10.47 7.96 3.87
C HIS A 129 -9.53 8.30 5.01
N LEU A 130 -9.39 9.60 5.30
CA LEU A 130 -8.47 10.15 6.28
C LEU A 130 -9.23 10.95 7.34
N ALA A 131 -8.80 10.85 8.58
CA ALA A 131 -9.24 11.71 9.67
C ALA A 131 -8.05 12.32 10.39
N GLY A 132 -8.14 13.59 10.78
CA GLY A 132 -7.11 14.28 11.53
C GLY A 132 -7.64 15.51 12.26
N PRO A 133 -6.76 16.33 12.86
CA PRO A 133 -7.15 17.51 13.64
C PRO A 133 -7.95 18.56 12.85
N ALA A 134 -7.78 18.60 11.53
CA ALA A 134 -8.48 19.51 10.62
C ALA A 134 -9.82 18.95 10.09
N GLY A 135 -10.23 17.76 10.52
CA GLY A 135 -11.45 17.08 10.07
C GLY A 135 -11.17 15.85 9.21
N GLU A 136 -12.17 15.46 8.43
CA GLU A 136 -12.14 14.30 7.54
C GLU A 136 -11.92 14.72 6.09
N ARG A 137 -11.18 13.91 5.34
CA ARG A 137 -11.01 14.09 3.89
C ARG A 137 -10.74 12.77 3.20
N THR A 138 -10.86 12.78 1.88
CA THR A 138 -10.57 11.61 1.04
C THR A 138 -9.45 11.92 0.05
N VAL A 139 -8.74 10.87 -0.38
CA VAL A 139 -7.66 10.96 -1.36
C VAL A 139 -7.72 9.74 -2.28
N PRO A 140 -7.76 9.89 -3.62
CA PRO A 140 -7.59 8.76 -4.52
C PRO A 140 -6.27 8.02 -4.24
N LEU A 141 -6.27 6.68 -4.15
CA LEU A 141 -5.05 5.95 -3.80
C LEU A 141 -3.91 6.21 -4.79
N ALA A 142 -4.22 6.44 -6.07
CA ALA A 142 -3.24 6.80 -7.09
C ALA A 142 -2.50 8.13 -6.81
N GLU A 143 -3.07 8.99 -5.97
CA GLU A 143 -2.51 10.27 -5.55
C GLU A 143 -1.99 10.24 -4.10
N PHE A 144 -2.17 9.12 -3.39
CA PHE A 144 -1.84 9.01 -1.97
C PHE A 144 -0.32 8.93 -1.74
N HIS A 145 0.39 8.12 -2.54
CA HIS A 145 1.84 7.93 -2.43
C HIS A 145 2.57 8.97 -3.27
N ALA A 146 3.53 9.67 -2.65
CA ALA A 146 4.32 10.69 -3.33
C ALA A 146 5.43 10.06 -4.18
N LEU A 147 5.62 10.56 -5.41
CA LEU A 147 6.84 10.29 -6.16
C LEU A 147 8.06 10.88 -5.43
N PRO A 148 9.24 10.23 -5.49
CA PRO A 148 10.39 10.61 -4.67
C PRO A 148 10.87 12.04 -4.93
N GLY A 149 10.89 12.50 -6.18
CA GLY A 149 11.38 13.83 -6.56
C GLY A 149 12.71 14.17 -5.88
N ALA A 150 12.83 15.38 -5.35
CA ALA A 150 13.97 15.80 -4.52
C ALA A 150 13.76 15.57 -3.01
N SER A 151 12.68 14.89 -2.62
CA SER A 151 12.30 14.73 -1.21
C SER A 151 11.80 13.32 -0.91
N PRO A 152 12.62 12.28 -1.13
CA PRO A 152 12.19 10.89 -1.02
C PRO A 152 11.83 10.45 0.41
N GLN A 153 12.15 11.24 1.43
CA GLN A 153 11.69 11.04 2.81
C GLN A 153 10.18 11.28 2.98
N ILE A 154 9.54 12.01 2.04
CA ILE A 154 8.09 12.24 2.01
C ILE A 154 7.49 11.14 1.12
N GLU A 155 6.73 10.22 1.73
CA GLU A 155 6.23 9.01 1.05
C GLU A 155 4.73 9.05 0.74
N SER A 156 3.99 9.93 1.40
CA SER A 156 2.54 10.06 1.22
C SER A 156 2.07 11.49 1.47
N VAL A 157 0.83 11.78 1.09
CA VAL A 157 0.18 13.08 1.32
C VAL A 157 -0.40 13.26 2.73
N LEU A 158 -0.19 12.30 3.64
CA LEU A 158 -0.64 12.41 5.03
C LEU A 158 -0.02 13.62 5.71
N GLN A 159 -0.86 14.39 6.38
CA GLN A 159 -0.44 15.49 7.24
C GLN A 159 -0.15 15.00 8.67
N PRO A 160 0.65 15.73 9.45
CA PRO A 160 0.89 15.39 10.85
C PRO A 160 -0.43 15.20 11.63
N GLY A 161 -0.59 14.04 12.26
CA GLY A 161 -1.79 13.70 13.02
C GLY A 161 -2.96 13.14 12.20
N GLU A 162 -2.83 13.04 10.87
CA GLU A 162 -3.81 12.32 10.05
C GLU A 162 -3.63 10.80 10.15
N MET A 163 -4.74 10.10 9.99
CA MET A 163 -4.83 8.66 10.07
C MET A 163 -5.77 8.12 9.01
N ILE A 164 -5.39 6.99 8.40
CA ILE A 164 -6.27 6.24 7.50
C ILE A 164 -7.35 5.57 8.35
N THR A 165 -8.62 5.89 8.08
CA THR A 165 -9.78 5.31 8.77
C THR A 165 -10.46 4.22 7.97
N ALA A 166 -10.46 4.35 6.64
CA ALA A 166 -11.03 3.36 5.73
C ALA A 166 -10.46 3.46 4.31
N VAL A 167 -10.80 2.49 3.48
CA VAL A 167 -10.59 2.49 2.04
C VAL A 167 -11.92 2.18 1.36
N GLU A 168 -12.30 3.00 0.39
CA GLU A 168 -13.50 2.82 -0.40
C GLU A 168 -13.17 2.20 -1.76
N LEU A 169 -13.96 1.19 -2.15
CA LEU A 169 -13.99 0.63 -3.49
C LEU A 169 -15.27 1.08 -4.20
N PRO A 170 -15.19 1.53 -5.47
CA PRO A 170 -16.37 1.93 -6.23
C PRO A 170 -17.27 0.70 -6.52
N PRO A 171 -18.54 0.89 -6.94
CA PRO A 171 -19.40 -0.21 -7.32
C PRO A 171 -18.76 -1.14 -8.35
N ALA A 172 -18.89 -2.44 -8.13
CA ALA A 172 -18.22 -3.44 -8.95
C ALA A 172 -18.72 -3.41 -10.41
N THR A 173 -17.79 -3.38 -11.34
CA THR A 173 -18.07 -3.50 -12.77
C THR A 173 -17.77 -4.93 -13.27
N PRO A 174 -18.31 -5.36 -14.41
CA PRO A 174 -17.97 -6.66 -14.99
C PRO A 174 -16.47 -6.87 -15.21
N ALA A 175 -15.72 -5.80 -15.52
CA ALA A 175 -14.27 -5.85 -15.67
C ALA A 175 -13.55 -6.08 -14.33
N MET A 176 -14.04 -5.47 -13.23
CA MET A 176 -13.49 -5.70 -11.89
C MET A 176 -13.78 -7.12 -11.41
N VAL A 177 -14.97 -7.66 -11.70
CA VAL A 177 -15.34 -9.05 -11.41
C VAL A 177 -14.49 -10.03 -12.21
N ASN A 178 -14.18 -9.71 -13.47
CA ASN A 178 -13.30 -10.51 -14.33
C ASN A 178 -11.86 -10.02 -14.30
N SER A 179 -11.24 -10.01 -13.11
CA SER A 179 -9.89 -9.51 -12.88
C SER A 179 -8.94 -10.57 -12.30
N GLU A 180 -7.64 -10.35 -12.49
CA GLU A 180 -6.56 -11.27 -12.11
C GLU A 180 -5.41 -10.50 -11.46
N TYR A 181 -4.63 -11.17 -10.60
CA TYR A 181 -3.37 -10.62 -10.07
C TYR A 181 -2.23 -11.62 -10.29
N ARG A 182 -1.23 -11.25 -11.10
CA ARG A 182 -0.06 -12.08 -11.38
C ARG A 182 1.20 -11.44 -10.78
N LYS A 183 1.87 -12.18 -9.88
CA LYS A 183 3.13 -11.77 -9.25
C LYS A 183 4.29 -12.64 -9.72
N LEU A 184 5.26 -12.03 -10.40
CA LEU A 184 6.53 -12.68 -10.72
C LEU A 184 7.53 -12.46 -9.59
N ARG A 185 8.32 -13.49 -9.29
CA ARG A 185 9.30 -13.50 -8.20
C ARG A 185 10.28 -14.66 -8.37
N ASP A 186 11.47 -14.53 -7.78
CA ASP A 186 12.54 -15.54 -7.89
C ASP A 186 12.18 -16.88 -7.24
N ARG A 187 11.37 -16.87 -6.17
CA ARG A 187 10.92 -18.07 -5.45
C ARG A 187 9.39 -18.16 -5.39
N SER A 188 8.86 -19.36 -5.20
CA SER A 188 7.42 -19.64 -5.31
C SER A 188 6.53 -18.92 -4.28
N SER A 189 7.06 -18.57 -3.10
CA SER A 189 6.33 -17.85 -2.04
C SER A 189 7.26 -17.06 -1.12
N TYR A 190 6.68 -16.15 -0.32
CA TYR A 190 7.36 -15.29 0.66
C TYR A 190 8.55 -14.49 0.09
N ALA A 191 8.49 -14.04 -1.15
CA ALA A 191 9.48 -13.13 -1.74
C ALA A 191 9.11 -11.66 -1.51
#